data_AF-A0A5M9TS96-F1
#
_entry.id   AF-A0A5M9TS96-F1
#
_cell.length_a   1.000
_cell.length_b   1.000
_cell.length_c   1.000
_cell.angle_alpha   90.00
_cell.angle_beta   90.00
_cell.angle_gamma   90.00
#
_symmetry.space_group_name_H-M   'P 1'
#
loop_
_entity.id
_entity.type
_entity.pdbx_description
1 polymer ?
#
loop_
_entity_poly.entity_id
_entity_poly.type
_entity_poly.pdbx_seq_one_letter_code
_entity_poly.pdbx_strand_id
1 'polypeptide(L)'
;MSTSDKQNILEKATPVSIQYIKEYYDADFVITSHDIDAPSVHSRLYLYGHVTGHEDEHITVSYNYDTREVISVTGPGWFIDSRNPKK
;
A
#
# COMPACT_ATOMS: atom_id res chain seq x y z
N MET A 1 16.03 -0.22 13.35
CA MET A 1 15.97 0.60 12.12
C MET A 1 15.89 2.06 12.55
N SER A 2 16.69 2.95 11.95
CA SER A 2 16.69 4.37 12.32
C SER A 2 15.47 5.09 11.74
N THR A 3 15.14 6.28 12.27
CA THR A 3 14.08 7.13 11.71
C THR A 3 14.39 7.52 10.26
N SER A 4 15.66 7.77 9.93
CA SER A 4 16.07 8.14 8.56
C SER A 4 15.87 6.99 7.57
N ASP A 5 16.12 5.75 7.99
CA ASP A 5 15.88 4.57 7.13
C ASP A 5 14.39 4.41 6.84
N LYS A 6 13.55 4.56 7.88
CA LYS A 6 12.09 4.51 7.75
C LYS A 6 11.56 5.58 6.79
N GLN A 7 12.06 6.81 6.91
CA GLN A 7 11.69 7.92 6.03
C GLN A 7 12.05 7.63 4.56
N ASN A 8 13.26 7.12 4.30
CA ASN A 8 13.71 6.76 2.96
C ASN A 8 12.90 5.61 2.34
N ILE A 9 12.48 4.63 3.16
CA ILE A 9 11.56 3.56 2.73
C ILE A 9 10.21 4.16 2.30
N LEU A 10 9.63 5.04 3.13
CA LEU A 10 8.34 5.67 2.84
C LEU A 10 8.38 6.51 1.56
N GLU A 11 9.41 7.34 1.39
CA GLU A 11 9.55 8.22 0.22
C GLU A 11 9.63 7.43 -1.09
N LYS A 12 10.25 6.25 -1.08
CA LYS A 12 10.35 5.38 -2.26
C LYS A 12 9.09 4.55 -2.50
N ALA A 13 8.50 4.03 -1.44
CA ALA A 13 7.38 3.11 -1.55
C ALA A 13 6.05 3.81 -1.83
N THR A 14 5.87 5.03 -1.32
CA THR A 14 4.65 5.82 -1.47
C THR A 14 4.23 6.00 -2.94
N PRO A 15 5.07 6.58 -3.83
CA PRO A 15 4.66 6.77 -5.22
C PRO A 15 4.41 5.45 -5.95
N VAL A 16 5.20 4.41 -5.67
CA VAL A 16 5.03 3.07 -6.27
C VAL A 16 3.69 2.46 -5.85
N SER A 17 3.32 2.59 -4.58
CA SER A 17 2.10 2.01 -4.05
C SER A 17 0.86 2.75 -4.55
N ILE A 18 0.89 4.09 -4.62
CA ILE A 18 -0.19 4.89 -5.20
C ILE A 18 -0.37 4.54 -6.67
N GLN A 19 0.73 4.47 -7.44
CA GLN A 19 0.68 4.11 -8.86
C GLN A 19 0.11 2.69 -9.06
N TYR A 20 0.50 1.73 -8.23
CA TYR A 20 -0.04 0.37 -8.29
C TYR A 20 -1.56 0.34 -8.07
N ILE A 21 -2.07 1.08 -7.09
CA ILE A 21 -3.52 1.15 -6.87
C ILE A 21 -4.22 1.80 -8.06
N LYS A 22 -3.63 2.86 -8.64
CA LYS A 22 -4.19 3.49 -9.83
C LYS A 22 -4.24 2.56 -11.03
N GLU A 23 -3.17 1.82 -11.31
CA GLU A 23 -3.06 0.94 -12.48
C GLU A 23 -3.94 -0.30 -12.38
N TYR A 24 -4.02 -0.92 -11.19
CA TYR A 24 -4.68 -2.22 -11.03
C TYR A 24 -6.09 -2.13 -10.48
N TYR A 25 -6.49 -1.03 -9.86
CA TYR A 25 -7.82 -0.87 -9.24
C TYR A 25 -8.58 0.35 -9.76
N ASP A 26 -7.98 1.15 -10.64
CA ASP A 26 -8.50 2.43 -11.16
C ASP A 26 -8.99 3.37 -10.03
N ALA A 27 -8.24 3.41 -8.93
CA ALA A 27 -8.60 4.17 -7.74
C ALA A 27 -7.48 5.10 -7.28
N ASP A 28 -7.87 6.21 -6.66
CA ASP A 28 -6.93 7.18 -6.07
C ASP A 28 -6.74 6.87 -4.59
N PHE A 29 -5.58 6.34 -4.23
CA PHE A 29 -5.25 5.91 -2.86
C PHE A 29 -4.69 7.05 -2.02
N VAL A 30 -5.31 7.28 -0.86
CA VAL A 30 -4.90 8.28 0.12
C VAL A 30 -4.35 7.58 1.35
N ILE A 31 -3.04 7.75 1.59
CA ILE A 31 -2.35 7.17 2.75
C ILE A 31 -2.61 8.04 3.98
N THR A 32 -3.03 7.42 5.07
CA THR A 32 -3.31 8.08 6.36
C THR A 32 -2.30 7.70 7.45
N SER A 33 -1.73 6.49 7.37
CA SER A 33 -0.73 6.02 8.32
C SER A 33 0.11 4.89 7.72
N HIS A 34 1.14 4.45 8.43
CA HIS A 34 2.02 3.37 7.99
C HIS A 34 2.63 2.61 9.17
N ASP A 35 3.10 1.39 8.91
CA ASP A 35 3.95 0.63 9.83
C ASP A 35 5.06 -0.09 9.04
N ILE A 36 6.22 -0.28 9.68
CA ILE A 36 7.41 -0.84 9.05
C ILE A 36 7.97 -1.96 9.92
N ASP A 37 7.90 -3.18 9.41
CA ASP A 37 8.57 -4.33 9.99
C ASP A 37 10.09 -4.15 9.87
N ALA A 38 10.84 -4.62 10.87
CA ALA A 38 12.30 -4.65 10.78
C ALA A 38 12.75 -5.76 9.80
N PRO A 39 13.91 -5.62 9.12
CA PRO A 39 14.40 -6.63 8.17
C PRO A 39 14.64 -8.00 8.83
N SER A 40 14.87 -8.01 10.15
CA SER A 40 15.01 -9.23 10.96
C SER A 40 13.71 -10.03 11.11
N VAL A 41 12.57 -9.42 10.79
CA VAL A 41 11.23 -10.03 10.84
C VAL A 41 10.78 -10.25 9.39
N HIS A 42 10.45 -9.17 8.69
CA HIS A 42 10.16 -9.14 7.27
C HIS A 42 10.52 -7.77 6.71
N SER A 43 11.08 -7.69 5.50
CA SER A 43 11.39 -6.40 4.88
C SER A 43 10.15 -5.72 4.30
N ARG A 44 9.21 -5.36 5.17
CA ARG A 44 7.85 -4.98 4.80
C ARG A 44 7.42 -3.62 5.35
N LEU A 45 6.82 -2.83 4.47
CA LEU A 45 6.09 -1.62 4.79
C LEU A 45 4.60 -1.89 4.58
N TYR A 46 3.78 -1.49 5.54
CA TYR A 46 2.33 -1.43 5.43
C TYR A 46 1.91 0.02 5.28
N LEU A 47 1.21 0.34 4.20
CA LEU A 47 0.59 1.63 3.99
C LEU A 47 -0.90 1.49 4.20
N TYR A 48 -1.42 2.29 5.13
CA TYR A 48 -2.81 2.29 5.55
C TYR A 48 -3.50 3.52 5.00
N GLY A 49 -4.71 3.36 4.50
CA GLY A 49 -5.42 4.46 3.85
C GLY A 49 -6.84 4.11 3.44
N HIS A 50 -7.36 4.92 2.54
CA HIS A 50 -8.65 4.75 1.87
C HIS A 50 -8.51 5.19 0.41
N VAL A 51 -9.55 4.97 -0.38
CA VAL A 51 -9.66 5.56 -1.73
C VAL A 51 -10.64 6.72 -1.71
N THR A 52 -10.41 7.72 -2.57
CA THR A 52 -11.28 8.90 -2.68
C THR A 52 -12.74 8.50 -2.90
N GLY A 53 -13.66 9.05 -2.10
CA GLY A 53 -15.09 8.74 -2.14
C GLY A 53 -15.51 7.55 -1.26
N HIS A 54 -14.56 6.90 -0.59
CA HIS A 54 -14.77 5.76 0.32
C HIS A 54 -13.90 5.92 1.58
N GLU A 55 -13.90 7.12 2.18
CA GLU A 55 -13.02 7.50 3.28
C GLU A 55 -13.22 6.67 4.57
N ASP A 56 -14.40 6.06 4.72
CA ASP A 56 -14.76 5.16 5.82
C ASP A 56 -14.28 3.72 5.63
N GLU A 57 -13.81 3.38 4.44
CA GLU A 57 -13.37 2.04 4.08
C GLU A 57 -11.84 1.93 4.02
N HIS A 58 -11.32 1.01 4.84
CA HIS A 58 -9.88 0.86 4.99
C HIS A 58 -9.26 -0.02 3.91
N ILE A 59 -8.17 0.46 3.33
CA ILE A 59 -7.30 -0.28 2.41
C ILE A 59 -5.89 -0.33 2.98
N THR A 60 -5.25 -1.48 2.83
CA THR A 60 -3.85 -1.69 3.20
C THR A 60 -3.06 -2.15 1.98
N VAL A 61 -1.93 -1.48 1.72
CA VAL A 61 -0.93 -1.91 0.73
C VAL A 61 0.29 -2.43 1.46
N SER A 62 0.66 -3.68 1.19
CA SER A 62 1.88 -4.29 1.71
C SER A 62 2.98 -4.23 0.65
N TYR A 63 4.09 -3.59 0.98
CA TYR A 63 5.22 -3.33 0.09
C TYR A 63 6.50 -3.98 0.62
N ASN A 64 7.25 -4.67 -0.24
CA ASN A 64 8.59 -5.17 0.07
C ASN A 64 9.60 -4.06 -0.18
N TYR A 65 10.28 -3.55 0.85
CA TYR A 65 11.27 -2.49 0.64
C TYR A 65 12.66 -2.97 0.22
N ASP A 66 12.91 -4.29 0.26
CA ASP A 66 14.13 -4.89 -0.29
C ASP A 66 14.00 -5.13 -1.80
N THR A 67 12.91 -5.78 -2.24
CA THR A 67 12.66 -6.03 -3.69
C THR A 67 12.02 -4.84 -4.40
N ARG A 68 11.49 -3.89 -3.62
CA ARG A 68 10.81 -2.66 -4.07
C ARG A 68 9.48 -2.89 -4.79
N GLU A 69 8.76 -3.94 -4.41
CA GLU A 69 7.53 -4.37 -5.07
C GLU A 69 6.32 -4.36 -4.12
N VAL A 70 5.14 -4.07 -4.65
CA VAL A 70 3.88 -4.29 -3.94
C VAL A 70 3.62 -5.79 -3.88
N ILE A 71 3.46 -6.33 -2.68
CA ILE A 71 3.23 -7.75 -2.45
C ILE A 71 1.74 -8.08 -2.45
N SER A 72 0.94 -7.26 -1.79
CA SER A 72 -0.50 -7.50 -1.65
C SER A 72 -1.26 -6.22 -1.32
N VAL A 73 -2.54 -6.22 -1.68
CA VAL A 73 -3.50 -5.18 -1.31
C VAL A 73 -4.68 -5.87 -0.64
N THR A 74 -5.15 -5.32 0.48
CA THR A 74 -6.32 -5.81 1.21
C THR A 74 -7.30 -4.67 1.43
N GLY A 75 -8.59 -4.98 1.44
CA GLY A 75 -9.65 -3.99 1.60
C GLY A 75 -11.03 -4.64 1.48
N PRO A 76 -12.09 -3.83 1.33
CA PRO A 76 -13.45 -4.32 1.13
C PRO A 76 -13.57 -5.18 -0.12
N GLY A 77 -14.57 -6.07 -0.14
CA GLY A 77 -14.80 -6.99 -1.26
C GLY A 77 -14.98 -6.26 -2.59
N TRP A 78 -15.78 -5.19 -2.62
CA TRP A 78 -16.02 -4.41 -3.86
C TRP A 78 -14.72 -3.83 -4.44
N PHE A 79 -13.78 -3.42 -3.57
CA PHE A 79 -12.51 -2.85 -3.99
C PHE A 79 -11.57 -3.94 -4.50
N ILE A 80 -11.46 -5.06 -3.79
CA ILE A 80 -10.62 -6.18 -4.24
C ILE A 80 -11.16 -6.78 -5.56
N ASP A 81 -12.48 -6.86 -5.69
CA ASP A 81 -13.14 -7.33 -6.90
C ASP A 81 -12.97 -6.35 -8.09
N SER A 82 -12.71 -5.07 -7.84
CA SER A 82 -12.51 -4.07 -8.91
C SER A 82 -11.26 -4.33 -9.75
N ARG A 83 -10.24 -5.00 -9.18
CA ARG A 83 -9.01 -5.36 -9.90
C ARG A 83 -9.25 -6.37 -11.02
N ASN A 84 -10.28 -7.18 -10.89
CA ASN A 84 -10.60 -8.20 -11.87
C ASN A 84 -12.12 -8.31 -11.95
N PRO A 85 -12.79 -7.31 -12.54
CA PRO A 85 -14.24 -7.31 -12.63
C PRO A 85 -14.60 -8.60 -13.37
N LYS A 86 -15.38 -9.47 -12.71
CA LYS A 86 -15.71 -10.81 -13.23
C LYS A 86 -16.04 -10.70 -14.72
N LYS A 87 -15.27 -11.43 -15.54
CA LYS A 87 -15.53 -11.61 -16.97
C LYS A 87 -16.97 -12.03 -17.22
#